data_AF-A0A3N5QBC7-F1
#
_entry.id   AF-A0A3N5QBC7-F1
#
_cell.length_a   1.000
_cell.length_b   1.000
_cell.length_c   1.000
_cell.angle_alpha   90.00
_cell.angle_beta   90.00
_cell.angle_gamma   90.00
#
_symmetry.space_group_name_H-M   'P 1'
#
loop_
_entity.id
_entity.type
_entity.pdbx_description
1 polymer ?
#
loop_
_entity_poly.entity_id
_entity_poly.type
_entity_poly.pdbx_seq_one_letter_code
_entity_poly.pdbx_strand_id
1 'polypeptide(L)'
;MRKKIQLTPSGISFVDGTWGGFYNCGTYLLVGPHKSGRTLLGLQFTQEAVKQQAVCVYFTNMRPKDLMINAASINFDLQHHMDQNQVILIRINPPKVKDIEKDSDKYLSGYLQDIVSVIEQYQPSKIVFDELTPFVNFNDLNKLHEVYLQTCDAIENSGLTSLFILSEPVSQQSKNILELLKKNSTGLIELEKKEDTEGIFFGGNIIIIPNIGHTEGQFKTEYRIQPKKGIVAEYNPPVPRKENSKPQRIKTETQYKSLSEIETPGESYPIINFYNEKEFRLLLNHQIAYFKSTAKVFTLCSILLDESVQDKGLITLNQLKNTIRLSVNKKDKITVIDNRIIVLIIDEDQKIVNSLLSKVKSNLPAENNEQLGRIIQYISVFTIQIDESINSADEMLGKIISGKELNKTIK
;
A
#
# COMPACT_ATOMS: atom_id res chain seq x y z
N MET A 1 -1.27 -33.98 -13.59
CA MET A 1 -0.40 -33.58 -12.44
C MET A 1 -0.91 -32.25 -11.91
N ARG A 2 -1.19 -32.13 -10.61
CA ARG A 2 -1.51 -30.81 -10.02
C ARG A 2 -0.24 -29.95 -10.12
N LYS A 3 -0.23 -28.91 -10.98
CA LYS A 3 0.85 -27.90 -11.00
C LYS A 3 0.92 -27.32 -9.58
N LYS A 4 1.97 -27.65 -8.84
CA LYS A 4 2.19 -27.09 -7.51
C LYS A 4 2.48 -25.60 -7.68
N ILE A 5 1.84 -24.75 -6.89
CA ILE A 5 2.17 -23.32 -6.84
C ILE A 5 3.64 -23.22 -6.42
N GLN A 6 4.46 -22.56 -7.24
CA GLN A 6 5.91 -22.48 -7.07
C GLN A 6 6.36 -21.04 -7.29
N LEU A 7 7.35 -20.63 -6.50
CA LEU A 7 8.09 -19.38 -6.68
C LEU A 7 9.27 -19.64 -7.61
N THR A 8 9.58 -18.67 -8.47
CA THR A 8 10.76 -18.66 -9.33
C THR A 8 11.55 -17.37 -9.12
N PRO A 9 12.90 -17.42 -9.18
CA PRO A 9 13.69 -16.20 -9.08
C PRO A 9 13.25 -15.17 -10.12
N SER A 10 13.09 -13.94 -9.67
CA SER A 10 12.69 -12.78 -10.47
C SER A 10 13.88 -12.04 -11.06
N GLY A 11 15.09 -12.21 -10.52
CA GLY A 11 16.25 -11.42 -10.94
C GLY A 11 16.27 -10.02 -10.32
N ILE A 12 15.27 -9.72 -9.49
CA ILE A 12 15.16 -8.52 -8.70
C ILE A 12 15.53 -8.92 -7.26
N SER A 13 16.79 -8.68 -6.89
CA SER A 13 17.36 -9.08 -5.60
C SER A 13 16.45 -8.83 -4.38
N PHE A 14 15.78 -7.68 -4.32
CA PHE A 14 14.87 -7.35 -3.23
C PHE A 14 13.59 -8.21 -3.21
N VAL A 15 13.00 -8.49 -4.38
CA VAL A 15 11.87 -9.43 -4.51
C VAL A 15 12.31 -10.83 -4.13
N ASP A 16 13.47 -11.28 -4.63
CA ASP A 16 13.96 -12.63 -4.38
C ASP A 16 14.30 -12.83 -2.89
N GLY A 17 14.85 -11.82 -2.23
CA GLY A 17 15.14 -11.86 -0.79
C GLY A 17 13.91 -11.75 0.12
N THR A 18 12.86 -11.04 -0.34
CA THR A 18 11.68 -10.75 0.51
C THR A 18 10.51 -11.70 0.24
N TRP A 19 10.18 -11.93 -1.02
CA TRP A 19 9.07 -12.80 -1.44
C TRP A 19 9.53 -14.21 -1.83
N GLY A 20 10.85 -14.46 -1.91
CA GLY A 20 11.38 -15.71 -2.44
C GLY A 20 11.28 -15.81 -3.96
N GLY A 21 10.97 -14.70 -4.64
CA GLY A 21 10.77 -14.60 -6.08
C GLY A 21 9.31 -14.33 -6.46
N PHE A 22 8.98 -14.61 -7.72
CA PHE A 22 7.62 -14.49 -8.23
C PHE A 22 6.94 -15.85 -8.35
N TYR A 23 5.66 -15.90 -8.02
CA TYR A 23 4.82 -17.05 -8.38
C TYR A 23 4.84 -17.29 -9.89
N ASN A 24 4.97 -18.57 -10.24
CA ASN A 24 4.62 -19.04 -11.57
C ASN A 24 3.15 -18.72 -11.84
N CYS A 25 2.84 -18.32 -13.07
CA CYS A 25 1.51 -17.83 -13.43
C CYS A 25 1.09 -16.53 -12.72
N GLY A 26 2.03 -15.76 -12.14
CA GLY A 26 1.69 -14.48 -11.51
C GLY A 26 1.77 -13.30 -12.49
N THR A 27 0.91 -12.32 -12.30
CA THR A 27 0.93 -11.04 -13.02
C THR A 27 1.43 -9.93 -12.12
N TYR A 28 2.58 -9.34 -12.45
CA TYR A 28 3.24 -8.32 -11.63
C TYR A 28 3.22 -6.96 -12.32
N LEU A 29 3.04 -5.91 -11.52
CA LEU A 29 3.02 -4.53 -12.00
C LEU A 29 4.26 -3.79 -11.52
N LEU A 30 4.97 -3.11 -12.41
CA LEU A 30 6.10 -2.24 -12.11
C LEU A 30 5.74 -0.79 -12.45
N VAL A 31 5.72 0.08 -11.45
CA VAL A 31 5.32 1.48 -11.57
C VAL A 31 6.46 2.38 -11.11
N GLY A 32 6.64 3.53 -11.75
CA GLY A 32 7.60 4.53 -11.28
C GLY A 32 7.77 5.70 -12.25
N PRO A 33 8.45 6.77 -11.82
CA PRO A 33 8.63 7.96 -12.63
C PRO A 33 9.60 7.71 -13.78
N HIS A 34 9.63 8.61 -14.76
CA HIS A 34 10.61 8.56 -15.85
C HIS A 34 12.05 8.55 -15.30
N LYS A 35 12.94 7.73 -15.85
CA LYS A 35 14.34 7.54 -15.38
C LYS A 35 14.49 7.01 -13.94
N SER A 36 13.54 6.22 -13.43
CA SER A 36 13.72 5.43 -12.20
C SER A 36 14.41 4.09 -12.42
N GLY A 37 14.58 3.66 -13.68
CA GLY A 37 15.22 2.39 -14.02
C GLY A 37 14.24 1.23 -14.27
N ARG A 38 12.96 1.52 -14.52
CA ARG A 38 11.94 0.51 -14.86
C ARG A 38 12.36 -0.47 -15.96
N THR A 39 12.86 0.05 -17.09
CA THR A 39 13.39 -0.77 -18.19
C THR A 39 14.57 -1.65 -17.75
N LEU A 40 15.43 -1.17 -16.84
CA LEU A 40 16.54 -1.97 -16.32
C LEU A 40 16.02 -3.15 -15.48
N LEU A 41 14.97 -2.97 -14.68
CA LEU A 41 14.32 -4.07 -13.96
C LEU A 41 13.63 -5.05 -14.92
N GLY A 42 12.94 -4.56 -15.95
CA GLY A 42 12.38 -5.42 -17.00
C GLY A 42 13.44 -6.29 -17.68
N LEU A 43 14.60 -5.70 -17.99
CA LEU A 43 15.74 -6.41 -18.55
C LEU A 43 16.40 -7.38 -17.55
N GLN A 44 16.49 -7.05 -16.26
CA GLN A 44 16.96 -7.98 -15.22
C GLN A 44 16.04 -9.20 -15.08
N PHE A 45 14.73 -8.99 -15.11
CA PHE A 45 13.76 -10.08 -15.11
C PHE A 45 13.89 -10.97 -16.35
N THR A 46 14.12 -10.35 -17.51
CA THR A 46 14.40 -11.07 -18.76
C THR A 46 15.71 -11.85 -18.70
N GLN A 47 16.78 -11.24 -18.19
CA GLN A 47 18.08 -11.87 -18.00
C GLN A 47 17.98 -13.08 -17.06
N GLU A 48 17.16 -12.98 -16.02
CA GLU A 48 16.91 -14.09 -15.11
C GLU A 48 16.12 -15.24 -15.77
N ALA A 49 15.12 -14.92 -16.60
CA ALA A 49 14.43 -15.92 -17.41
C ALA A 49 15.41 -16.71 -18.30
N VAL A 50 16.32 -16.01 -18.97
CA VAL A 50 17.37 -16.62 -19.80
C VAL A 50 18.28 -17.55 -18.99
N LYS A 51 18.70 -17.15 -17.78
CA LYS A 51 19.51 -18.01 -16.89
C LYS A 51 18.76 -19.29 -16.49
N GLN A 52 17.44 -19.21 -16.35
CA GLN A 52 16.56 -20.34 -16.08
C GLN A 52 16.24 -21.17 -17.32
N GLN A 53 16.87 -20.89 -18.47
CA GLN A 53 16.60 -21.52 -19.76
C GLN A 53 15.14 -21.37 -20.22
N ALA A 54 14.47 -20.32 -19.73
CA ALA A 54 13.11 -19.97 -20.11
C ALA A 54 13.11 -18.98 -21.29
N VAL A 55 12.13 -19.13 -22.18
CA VAL A 55 11.89 -18.17 -23.26
C VAL A 55 11.13 -16.97 -22.70
N CYS A 56 11.63 -15.77 -22.96
CA CYS A 56 11.00 -14.51 -22.57
C CYS A 56 10.57 -13.73 -23.80
N VAL A 57 9.30 -13.30 -23.85
CA VAL A 57 8.85 -12.31 -24.84
C VAL A 57 8.94 -10.92 -24.21
N TYR A 58 9.62 -10.00 -24.89
CA TYR A 58 9.77 -8.61 -24.45
C TYR A 58 9.07 -7.67 -25.43
N PHE A 59 7.99 -7.06 -24.99
CA PHE A 59 7.26 -6.04 -25.73
C PHE A 59 7.80 -4.67 -25.38
N THR A 60 8.12 -3.86 -26.41
CA THR A 60 8.59 -2.50 -26.17
C THR A 60 8.20 -1.50 -27.24
N ASN A 61 8.03 -0.23 -26.85
CA ASN A 61 7.94 0.89 -27.79
C ASN A 61 9.31 1.47 -28.17
N MET A 62 10.38 1.08 -27.46
CA MET A 62 11.73 1.56 -27.71
C MET A 62 12.29 1.03 -29.03
N ARG A 63 13.28 1.72 -29.59
CA ARG A 63 14.03 1.17 -30.73
C ARG A 63 14.89 0.00 -30.22
N PRO A 64 15.02 -1.10 -30.97
CA PRO A 64 15.81 -2.25 -30.54
C PRO A 64 17.23 -1.89 -30.13
N LYS A 65 17.88 -0.98 -30.87
CA LYS A 65 19.22 -0.48 -30.54
C LYS A 65 19.28 0.21 -29.18
N ASP A 66 18.28 1.02 -28.82
CA ASP A 66 18.24 1.73 -27.55
C ASP A 66 18.04 0.75 -26.39
N LEU A 67 17.19 -0.27 -26.59
CA LEU A 67 16.99 -1.32 -25.60
C LEU A 67 18.26 -2.17 -25.40
N MET A 68 18.96 -2.51 -26.49
CA MET A 68 20.25 -3.21 -26.41
C MET A 68 21.32 -2.41 -25.67
N ILE A 69 21.35 -1.08 -25.82
CA ILE A 69 22.24 -0.22 -25.03
C ILE A 69 21.91 -0.29 -23.54
N ASN A 70 20.62 -0.24 -23.18
CA ASN A 70 20.19 -0.41 -21.80
C ASN A 70 20.58 -1.80 -21.24
N ALA A 71 20.42 -2.86 -22.02
CA ALA A 71 20.82 -4.22 -21.64
C ALA A 71 22.33 -4.33 -21.44
N ALA A 72 23.13 -3.79 -22.36
CA ALA A 72 24.58 -3.76 -22.25
C ALA A 72 25.04 -3.00 -20.99
N SER A 73 24.31 -1.96 -20.57
CA SER A 73 24.62 -1.22 -19.33
C SER A 73 24.55 -2.07 -18.07
N ILE A 74 23.87 -3.22 -18.10
CA ILE A 74 23.74 -4.19 -17.00
C ILE A 74 24.44 -5.53 -17.31
N ASN A 75 25.39 -5.54 -18.25
CA ASN A 75 26.08 -6.74 -18.73
C ASN A 75 25.13 -7.82 -19.25
N PHE A 76 24.03 -7.43 -19.88
CA PHE A 76 23.12 -8.36 -20.54
C PHE A 76 23.26 -8.23 -22.06
N ASP A 77 23.81 -9.26 -22.71
CA ASP A 77 23.93 -9.33 -24.17
C ASP A 77 22.59 -9.75 -24.78
N LEU A 78 21.69 -8.77 -24.91
CA LEU A 78 20.35 -8.99 -25.44
C LEU A 78 20.37 -9.54 -26.88
N GLN A 79 21.31 -9.09 -27.73
CA GLN A 79 21.40 -9.54 -29.12
C GLN A 79 21.73 -11.03 -29.18
N HIS A 80 22.71 -11.48 -28.40
CA HIS A 80 23.08 -12.90 -28.35
C HIS A 80 21.87 -13.78 -27.99
N HIS A 81 21.08 -13.39 -26.98
CA HIS A 81 19.92 -14.17 -26.56
C HIS A 81 18.72 -14.08 -27.50
N MET A 82 18.62 -13.00 -28.28
CA MET A 82 17.68 -12.92 -29.40
C MET A 82 18.06 -13.89 -30.52
N ASP A 83 19.35 -13.96 -30.88
CA ASP A 83 19.84 -14.86 -31.92
C ASP A 83 19.64 -16.35 -31.55
N GLN A 84 19.61 -16.66 -30.25
CA GLN A 84 19.31 -17.99 -29.71
C GLN A 84 17.81 -18.25 -29.47
N ASN A 85 16.92 -17.34 -29.85
CA ASN A 85 15.47 -17.41 -29.59
C ASN A 85 15.09 -17.57 -28.09
N GLN A 86 15.99 -17.21 -27.17
CA GLN A 86 15.71 -17.19 -25.74
C GLN A 86 14.95 -15.91 -25.34
N VAL A 87 15.16 -14.83 -26.10
CA VAL A 87 14.40 -13.59 -25.96
C VAL A 87 13.77 -13.22 -27.30
N ILE A 88 12.45 -13.07 -27.32
CA ILE A 88 11.70 -12.62 -28.50
C ILE A 88 11.33 -11.16 -28.28
N LEU A 89 11.98 -10.27 -29.02
CA LEU A 89 11.74 -8.83 -28.92
C LEU A 89 10.64 -8.40 -29.91
N ILE A 90 9.54 -7.87 -29.40
CA ILE A 90 8.44 -7.35 -30.20
C ILE A 90 8.35 -5.84 -30.01
N ARG A 91 8.60 -5.11 -31.10
CA ARG A 91 8.46 -3.66 -31.10
C ARG A 91 7.02 -3.28 -31.43
N ILE A 92 6.40 -2.53 -30.53
CA ILE A 92 5.06 -2.00 -30.70
C ILE A 92 5.17 -0.51 -31.00
N ASN A 93 4.48 -0.05 -32.02
CA ASN A 93 4.37 1.38 -32.26
C ASN A 93 3.21 1.92 -31.43
N PRO A 94 3.40 3.00 -30.65
CA PRO A 94 2.28 3.65 -29.96
C PRO A 94 1.24 4.11 -30.98
N PRO A 95 -0.06 4.12 -30.60
CA PRO A 95 -1.12 4.54 -31.50
C PRO A 95 -0.86 5.96 -32.02
N LYS A 96 -1.13 6.21 -33.31
CA LYS A 96 -1.11 7.57 -33.82
C LYS A 96 -2.32 8.31 -33.23
N VAL A 97 -2.21 9.61 -33.00
CA VAL A 97 -3.29 10.45 -32.43
C VAL A 97 -4.63 10.22 -33.17
N LYS A 98 -4.59 10.09 -34.49
CA LYS A 98 -5.77 9.82 -35.34
C LYS A 98 -6.45 8.46 -35.09
N ASP A 99 -5.71 7.47 -34.59
CA ASP A 99 -6.23 6.13 -34.28
C ASP A 99 -6.90 6.12 -32.90
N ILE A 100 -6.39 6.91 -31.95
CA ILE A 100 -6.94 7.11 -30.60
C ILE A 100 -8.30 7.83 -30.67
N GLU A 101 -8.41 8.84 -31.52
CA GLU A 101 -9.62 9.68 -31.69
C GLU A 101 -10.84 8.91 -32.23
N LYS A 102 -10.66 7.75 -32.86
CA LYS A 102 -11.76 6.96 -33.44
C LYS A 102 -12.43 6.03 -32.45
N ASP A 103 -11.65 5.25 -31.69
CA ASP A 103 -12.12 4.33 -30.64
C ASP A 103 -10.92 3.78 -29.84
N SER A 104 -10.54 4.51 -28.78
CA SER A 104 -9.38 4.15 -27.95
C SER A 104 -9.53 2.77 -27.28
N ASP A 105 -10.76 2.42 -26.88
CA ASP A 105 -11.08 1.19 -26.18
C ASP A 105 -10.91 -0.03 -27.11
N LYS A 106 -11.33 0.09 -28.38
CA LYS A 106 -11.12 -0.95 -29.38
C LYS A 106 -9.64 -1.15 -29.71
N TYR A 107 -8.86 -0.08 -29.75
CA TYR A 107 -7.42 -0.17 -30.02
C TYR A 107 -6.68 -0.95 -28.92
N LEU A 108 -6.93 -0.63 -27.64
CA LEU A 108 -6.31 -1.39 -26.55
C LEU A 108 -6.82 -2.83 -26.49
N SER A 109 -8.10 -3.08 -26.81
CA SER A 109 -8.62 -4.45 -26.93
C SER A 109 -7.88 -5.28 -27.97
N GLY A 110 -7.62 -4.69 -29.16
CA GLY A 110 -6.82 -5.34 -30.20
C GLY A 110 -5.38 -5.59 -29.75
N TYR A 111 -4.76 -4.60 -29.10
CA TYR A 111 -3.40 -4.75 -28.56
C TYR A 111 -3.30 -5.89 -27.52
N LEU A 112 -4.26 -5.98 -26.59
CA LEU A 112 -4.30 -7.06 -25.61
C LEU A 112 -4.59 -8.43 -26.26
N GLN A 113 -5.34 -8.46 -27.36
CA GLN A 113 -5.54 -9.68 -28.15
C GLN A 113 -4.28 -10.10 -28.92
N ASP A 114 -3.48 -9.15 -29.41
CA ASP A 114 -2.20 -9.43 -30.05
C ASP A 114 -1.23 -10.11 -29.07
N ILE A 115 -1.27 -9.74 -27.79
CA ILE A 115 -0.51 -10.39 -26.71
C ILE A 115 -0.85 -11.89 -26.65
N VAL A 116 -2.15 -12.22 -26.59
CA VAL A 116 -2.61 -13.61 -26.53
C VAL A 116 -2.14 -14.39 -27.75
N SER A 117 -2.22 -13.79 -28.93
CA SER A 117 -1.76 -14.42 -30.18
C SER A 117 -0.26 -14.73 -30.16
N VAL A 118 0.56 -13.81 -29.62
CA VAL A 118 2.00 -14.02 -29.45
C VAL A 118 2.28 -15.12 -28.42
N ILE A 119 1.54 -15.16 -27.32
CA ILE A 119 1.65 -16.21 -26.31
C ILE A 119 1.40 -17.58 -26.94
N GLU A 120 0.33 -17.71 -27.74
CA GLU A 120 0.00 -18.95 -28.44
C GLU A 120 1.10 -19.37 -29.42
N GLN A 121 1.65 -18.42 -30.17
CA GLN A 121 2.67 -18.69 -31.18
C GLN A 121 4.01 -19.13 -30.57
N TYR A 122 4.48 -18.44 -29.54
CA TYR A 122 5.85 -18.62 -29.03
C TYR A 122 5.94 -19.45 -27.75
N GLN A 123 4.81 -19.69 -27.08
CA GLN A 123 4.74 -20.45 -25.82
C GLN A 123 5.86 -20.06 -24.83
N PRO A 124 5.99 -18.75 -24.48
CA PRO A 124 7.05 -18.32 -23.57
C PRO A 124 6.87 -18.94 -22.17
N SER A 125 7.77 -18.62 -21.24
CA SER A 125 7.50 -18.81 -19.81
C SER A 125 7.37 -17.48 -19.07
N LYS A 126 7.92 -16.42 -19.65
CA LYS A 126 7.95 -15.07 -19.08
C LYS A 126 7.59 -14.03 -20.15
N ILE A 127 6.90 -12.97 -19.75
CA ILE A 127 6.50 -11.89 -20.65
C ILE A 127 6.70 -10.53 -19.97
N VAL A 128 7.26 -9.57 -20.70
CA VAL A 128 7.49 -8.20 -20.21
C VAL A 128 6.83 -7.20 -21.15
N PHE A 129 6.16 -6.20 -20.59
CA PHE A 129 5.55 -5.09 -21.33
C PHE A 129 6.17 -3.75 -20.92
N ASP A 130 7.07 -3.20 -21.73
CA ASP A 130 7.84 -1.99 -21.46
C ASP A 130 7.69 -0.89 -22.53
N GLU A 131 6.75 0.04 -22.41
CA GLU A 131 5.81 0.25 -21.31
C GLU A 131 4.37 0.23 -21.81
N LEU A 132 3.42 -0.10 -20.93
CA LEU A 132 2.01 -0.19 -21.26
C LEU A 132 1.33 1.19 -21.32
N THR A 133 1.88 2.22 -20.67
CA THR A 133 1.26 3.54 -20.50
C THR A 133 0.69 4.18 -21.79
N PRO A 134 1.40 4.20 -22.94
CA PRO A 134 0.86 4.80 -24.17
C PRO A 134 -0.40 4.10 -24.71
N PHE A 135 -0.64 2.87 -24.29
CA PHE A 135 -1.75 2.04 -24.73
C PHE A 135 -2.93 2.11 -23.75
N VAL A 136 -2.71 2.68 -22.56
CA VAL A 136 -3.66 2.75 -21.45
C VAL A 136 -4.43 4.07 -21.51
N ASN A 137 -5.39 4.15 -22.43
CA ASN A 137 -6.25 5.32 -22.61
C ASN A 137 -7.72 4.90 -22.84
N PHE A 138 -8.38 4.40 -21.79
CA PHE A 138 -9.77 3.93 -21.85
C PHE A 138 -10.77 5.04 -21.48
N ASN A 139 -11.86 5.12 -22.25
CA ASN A 139 -13.03 5.91 -21.90
C ASN A 139 -13.97 5.13 -20.96
N ASP A 140 -14.11 3.82 -21.19
CA ASP A 140 -14.90 2.92 -20.34
C ASP A 140 -14.01 2.07 -19.42
N LEU A 141 -14.00 2.40 -18.12
CA LEU A 141 -13.24 1.66 -17.11
C LEU A 141 -13.73 0.22 -16.91
N ASN A 142 -15.02 -0.07 -17.17
CA ASN A 142 -15.55 -1.43 -17.02
C ASN A 142 -15.04 -2.32 -18.15
N LYS A 143 -15.02 -1.78 -19.38
CA LYS A 143 -14.45 -2.50 -20.52
C LYS A 143 -12.95 -2.73 -20.35
N LEU A 144 -12.22 -1.74 -19.84
CA LEU A 144 -10.82 -1.94 -19.45
C LEU A 144 -10.67 -3.08 -18.44
N HIS A 145 -11.50 -3.09 -17.39
CA HIS A 145 -11.48 -4.13 -16.37
C HIS A 145 -11.66 -5.51 -16.97
N GLU A 146 -12.68 -5.68 -17.83
CA GLU A 146 -13.00 -6.94 -18.49
C GLU A 146 -11.85 -7.43 -19.37
N VAL A 147 -11.35 -6.59 -20.29
CA VAL A 147 -10.30 -6.99 -21.23
C VAL A 147 -8.98 -7.27 -20.50
N TYR A 148 -8.65 -6.48 -19.47
CA TYR A 148 -7.46 -6.72 -18.66
C TYR A 148 -7.54 -8.06 -17.92
N LEU A 149 -8.67 -8.36 -17.27
CA LEU A 149 -8.87 -9.64 -16.61
C LEU A 149 -8.80 -10.82 -17.58
N GLN A 150 -9.43 -10.71 -18.76
CA GLN A 150 -9.33 -11.74 -19.79
C GLN A 150 -7.88 -11.97 -20.23
N THR A 151 -7.08 -10.89 -20.32
CA THR A 151 -5.65 -10.99 -20.66
C THR A 151 -4.87 -11.67 -19.54
N CYS A 152 -5.10 -11.27 -18.29
CA CYS A 152 -4.49 -11.93 -17.13
C CYS A 152 -4.84 -13.42 -17.10
N ASP A 153 -6.11 -13.78 -17.23
CA ASP A 153 -6.56 -15.18 -17.26
C ASP A 153 -5.88 -15.97 -18.39
N ALA A 154 -5.72 -15.39 -19.58
CA ALA A 154 -5.01 -16.04 -20.68
C ALA A 154 -3.51 -16.28 -20.36
N ILE A 155 -2.85 -15.30 -19.74
CA ILE A 155 -1.47 -15.41 -19.26
C ILE A 155 -1.34 -16.48 -18.17
N GLU A 156 -2.25 -16.49 -17.20
CA GLU A 156 -2.23 -17.45 -16.09
C GLU A 156 -2.49 -18.89 -16.58
N ASN A 157 -3.47 -19.08 -17.46
CA ASN A 157 -3.83 -20.38 -18.03
C ASN A 157 -2.73 -20.97 -18.91
N SER A 158 -1.97 -20.12 -19.63
CA SER A 158 -0.80 -20.54 -20.41
C SER A 158 0.43 -20.86 -19.53
N GLY A 159 0.38 -20.54 -18.24
CA GLY A 159 1.44 -20.87 -17.29
C GLY A 159 2.55 -19.83 -17.20
N LEU A 160 2.30 -18.61 -17.67
CA LEU A 160 3.28 -17.54 -17.83
C LEU A 160 3.35 -16.63 -16.62
N THR A 161 4.55 -16.18 -16.24
CA THR A 161 4.68 -15.02 -15.34
C THR A 161 4.80 -13.75 -16.17
N SER A 162 3.98 -12.74 -15.90
CA SER A 162 4.00 -11.45 -16.60
C SER A 162 4.51 -10.31 -15.73
N LEU A 163 5.19 -9.36 -16.37
CA LEU A 163 5.62 -8.09 -15.78
C LEU A 163 5.15 -6.92 -16.65
N PHE A 164 4.18 -6.17 -16.18
CA PHE A 164 3.67 -4.96 -16.84
C PHE A 164 4.35 -3.71 -16.29
N ILE A 165 4.95 -2.90 -17.15
CA ILE A 165 5.64 -1.67 -16.75
C ILE A 165 4.76 -0.46 -17.10
N LEU A 166 4.53 0.42 -16.11
CA LEU A 166 3.81 1.67 -16.28
C LEU A 166 4.60 2.86 -15.72
N SER A 167 4.39 4.02 -16.34
CA SER A 167 4.81 5.30 -15.79
C SER A 167 3.85 5.76 -14.70
N GLU A 168 4.34 6.61 -13.80
CA GLU A 168 3.48 7.28 -12.82
C GLU A 168 2.35 8.06 -13.51
N PRO A 169 1.12 7.99 -12.98
CA PRO A 169 -0.03 8.62 -13.59
C PRO A 169 -0.02 10.12 -13.33
N VAL A 170 -0.07 10.91 -14.40
CA VAL A 170 -0.11 12.38 -14.33
C VAL A 170 -1.53 12.95 -14.24
N SER A 171 -2.55 12.20 -14.69
CA SER A 171 -3.96 12.62 -14.71
C SER A 171 -4.82 11.78 -13.76
N GLN A 172 -6.00 12.29 -13.38
CA GLN A 172 -6.95 11.52 -12.55
C GLN A 172 -7.47 10.26 -13.27
N GLN A 173 -7.65 10.32 -14.59
CA GLN A 173 -8.04 9.17 -15.39
C GLN A 173 -6.94 8.09 -15.36
N SER A 174 -5.67 8.47 -15.56
CA SER A 174 -4.53 7.56 -15.48
C SER A 174 -4.38 6.95 -14.08
N LYS A 175 -4.72 7.70 -13.02
CA LYS A 175 -4.75 7.17 -11.64
C LYS A 175 -5.81 6.09 -11.48
N ASN A 176 -7.04 6.34 -11.91
CA ASN A 176 -8.14 5.37 -11.80
C ASN A 176 -7.80 4.06 -12.55
N ILE A 177 -7.18 4.18 -13.72
CA ILE A 177 -6.73 3.02 -14.47
C ILE A 177 -5.62 2.29 -13.71
N LEU A 178 -4.61 3.00 -13.21
CA LEU A 178 -3.54 2.37 -12.46
C LEU A 178 -4.07 1.60 -11.25
N GLU A 179 -4.99 2.18 -10.48
CA GLU A 179 -5.62 1.52 -9.32
C GLU A 179 -6.37 0.24 -9.71
N LEU A 180 -7.04 0.24 -10.86
CA LEU A 180 -7.68 -0.95 -11.42
C LEU A 180 -6.66 -2.05 -11.74
N LEU A 181 -5.55 -1.71 -12.40
CA LEU A 181 -4.50 -2.67 -12.73
C LEU A 181 -3.80 -3.20 -11.48
N LYS A 182 -3.52 -2.31 -10.51
CA LYS A 182 -2.94 -2.65 -9.20
C LYS A 182 -3.78 -3.71 -8.51
N LYS A 183 -5.09 -3.48 -8.36
CA LYS A 183 -6.01 -4.39 -7.66
C LYS A 183 -6.08 -5.79 -8.26
N ASN A 184 -5.87 -5.89 -9.58
CA ASN A 184 -5.99 -7.13 -10.34
C ASN A 184 -4.61 -7.75 -10.69
N SER A 185 -3.55 -7.34 -10.01
CA SER A 185 -2.20 -7.93 -10.15
C SER A 185 -1.89 -8.83 -8.95
N THR A 186 -1.01 -9.82 -9.11
CA THR A 186 -0.49 -10.68 -8.03
C THR A 186 0.36 -9.89 -7.05
N GLY A 187 1.14 -8.95 -7.55
CA GLY A 187 2.00 -8.08 -6.74
C GLY A 187 2.45 -6.84 -7.52
N LEU A 188 2.76 -5.80 -6.77
CA LEU A 188 3.14 -4.49 -7.25
C LEU A 188 4.55 -4.15 -6.81
N ILE A 189 5.31 -3.52 -7.70
CA ILE A 189 6.66 -3.01 -7.49
C ILE A 189 6.63 -1.54 -7.85
N GLU A 190 6.90 -0.66 -6.89
CA GLU A 190 6.96 0.78 -7.11
C GLU A 190 8.40 1.27 -6.97
N LEU A 191 8.86 2.07 -7.92
CA LEU A 191 10.10 2.81 -7.82
C LEU A 191 9.79 4.27 -7.53
N GLU A 192 10.27 4.76 -6.41
CA GLU A 192 10.27 6.19 -6.08
C GLU A 192 11.65 6.76 -6.38
N LYS A 193 11.73 8.04 -6.74
CA LYS A 193 12.99 8.77 -6.73
C LYS A 193 13.17 9.48 -5.41
N LYS A 194 14.39 9.51 -4.89
CA LYS A 194 14.75 10.39 -3.77
C LYS A 194 15.08 11.76 -4.35
N GLU A 195 14.42 12.81 -3.88
CA GLU A 195 14.86 14.18 -4.16
C GLU A 195 16.13 14.42 -3.35
N ASP A 196 17.26 14.55 -4.03
CA ASP A 196 18.52 14.96 -3.42
C ASP A 196 18.86 16.38 -3.91
N THR A 197 19.26 17.24 -2.98
CA THR A 197 19.46 18.68 -3.18
C THR A 197 20.60 19.03 -4.14
N GLU A 198 21.39 18.04 -4.59
CA GLU A 198 22.59 18.24 -5.40
C GLU A 198 22.47 17.73 -6.86
N GLY A 199 21.29 17.29 -7.29
CA GLY A 199 21.01 17.04 -8.72
C GLY A 199 21.66 15.79 -9.32
N ILE A 200 22.25 14.91 -8.51
CA ILE A 200 22.86 13.66 -8.96
C ILE A 200 21.97 12.47 -8.59
N PHE A 201 21.22 11.94 -9.55
CA PHE A 201 20.33 10.78 -9.35
C PHE A 201 21.08 9.46 -9.58
N PHE A 202 21.33 8.69 -8.50
CA PHE A 202 21.87 7.33 -8.57
C PHE A 202 20.97 6.25 -7.96
N GLY A 203 19.69 6.55 -7.71
CA GLY A 203 18.80 5.59 -7.06
C GLY A 203 17.50 6.19 -6.52
N GLY A 204 16.87 5.47 -5.61
CA GLY A 204 15.62 5.84 -4.99
C GLY A 204 15.12 4.77 -4.03
N ASN A 205 13.82 4.69 -3.80
CA ASN A 205 13.24 3.59 -3.02
C ASN A 205 12.52 2.60 -3.93
N ILE A 206 12.72 1.32 -3.67
CA ILE A 206 11.93 0.25 -4.27
C ILE A 206 10.97 -0.24 -3.19
N ILE A 207 9.71 -0.32 -3.55
CA ILE A 207 8.63 -0.76 -2.70
C ILE A 207 7.99 -1.96 -3.37
N ILE A 208 7.72 -3.02 -2.61
CA ILE A 208 6.97 -4.17 -3.11
C ILE A 208 5.74 -4.39 -2.23
N ILE A 209 4.58 -4.56 -2.88
CA ILE A 209 3.27 -4.70 -2.25
C ILE A 209 2.61 -5.97 -2.80
N PRO A 210 2.33 -6.97 -1.95
CA PRO A 210 1.69 -8.20 -2.37
C PRO A 210 0.17 -8.04 -2.35
N ASN A 211 -0.50 -8.58 -3.38
CA ASN A 211 -1.95 -8.70 -3.37
C ASN A 211 -2.39 -10.15 -3.16
N ILE A 212 -1.57 -11.12 -3.61
CA ILE A 212 -1.89 -12.55 -3.56
C ILE A 212 -0.67 -13.36 -3.10
N GLY A 213 -0.86 -14.22 -2.09
CA GLY A 213 0.02 -15.33 -1.71
C GLY A 213 1.34 -14.99 -1.00
N HIS A 214 1.97 -13.88 -1.38
CA HIS A 214 3.22 -13.39 -0.78
C HIS A 214 3.00 -12.95 0.67
N THR A 215 4.10 -12.84 1.43
CA THR A 215 4.06 -12.40 2.84
C THR A 215 3.34 -11.06 2.98
N GLU A 216 2.28 -11.00 3.79
CA GLU A 216 1.48 -9.78 3.96
C GLU A 216 2.34 -8.58 4.42
N GLY A 217 2.04 -7.40 3.89
CA GLY A 217 2.73 -6.15 4.23
C GLY A 217 3.41 -5.49 3.03
N GLN A 218 3.75 -4.22 3.19
CA GLN A 218 4.51 -3.42 2.22
C GLN A 218 5.98 -3.42 2.63
N PHE A 219 6.88 -3.80 1.72
CA PHE A 219 8.32 -3.82 1.99
C PHE A 219 9.00 -2.72 1.19
N LYS A 220 9.93 -2.00 1.82
CA LYS A 220 10.62 -0.84 1.23
C LYS A 220 12.11 -0.93 1.50
N THR A 221 12.93 -0.69 0.49
CA THR A 221 14.39 -0.51 0.64
C THR A 221 14.92 0.53 -0.34
N GLU A 222 16.11 1.05 -0.09
CA GLU A 222 16.81 1.91 -1.05
C GLU A 222 17.40 1.05 -2.17
N TYR A 223 17.23 1.48 -3.42
CA TYR A 223 17.92 0.91 -4.57
C TYR A 223 18.90 1.90 -5.15
N ARG A 224 19.95 1.37 -5.79
CA ARG A 224 20.89 2.14 -6.59
C ARG A 224 21.03 1.54 -7.97
N ILE A 225 21.26 2.39 -8.96
CA ILE A 225 21.57 1.96 -10.31
C ILE A 225 23.10 1.88 -10.42
N GLN A 226 23.63 0.67 -10.53
CA GLN A 226 25.06 0.41 -10.64
C GLN A 226 25.42 0.00 -12.07
N PRO A 227 26.49 0.59 -12.66
CA PRO A 227 27.00 0.13 -13.96
C PRO A 227 27.29 -1.38 -13.92
N LYS A 228 26.94 -2.07 -15.00
CA LYS A 228 27.15 -3.51 -15.20
C LYS A 228 26.37 -4.45 -14.27
N LYS A 229 25.55 -3.90 -13.37
CA LYS A 229 24.73 -4.67 -12.42
C LYS A 229 23.24 -4.31 -12.50
N GLY A 230 22.91 -3.11 -12.94
CA GLY A 230 21.53 -2.63 -13.00
C GLY A 230 21.03 -2.08 -11.66
N ILE A 231 19.74 -2.28 -11.39
CA ILE A 231 19.11 -1.97 -10.12
C ILE A 231 19.57 -2.99 -9.07
N VAL A 232 20.33 -2.49 -8.11
CA VAL A 232 20.75 -3.23 -6.93
C VAL A 232 20.02 -2.64 -5.74
N ALA A 233 19.20 -3.47 -5.12
CA ALA A 233 18.51 -3.17 -3.88
C ALA A 233 18.98 -4.22 -2.89
N GLU A 234 20.00 -3.89 -2.09
CA GLU A 234 20.49 -4.82 -1.09
C GLU A 234 19.38 -5.08 -0.08
N TYR A 235 18.77 -6.26 -0.16
CA TYR A 235 18.10 -6.85 0.97
C TYR A 235 19.21 -7.18 1.96
N ASN A 236 19.31 -6.40 3.03
CA ASN A 236 20.11 -6.77 4.19
C ASN A 236 19.18 -7.61 5.08
N PRO A 237 19.15 -8.96 4.96
CA PRO A 237 18.59 -9.75 6.04
C PRO A 237 19.34 -9.35 7.31
N PRO A 238 18.71 -9.29 8.48
CA PRO A 238 19.43 -9.01 9.70
C PRO A 238 20.57 -10.02 9.82
N VAL A 239 21.81 -9.55 9.61
CA VAL A 239 22.99 -10.39 9.78
C VAL A 239 23.03 -10.76 11.25
N PRO A 240 23.09 -12.06 11.62
CA PRO A 240 23.34 -12.42 13.01
C PRO A 240 24.72 -11.88 13.36
N ARG A 241 24.75 -10.81 14.16
CA ARG A 241 26.01 -10.26 14.69
C ARG A 241 26.71 -11.40 15.44
N LYS A 242 27.84 -11.85 14.91
CA LYS A 242 28.79 -12.65 15.67
C LYS A 242 29.31 -11.79 16.81
N GLU A 243 28.73 -11.96 18.00
CA GLU A 243 29.33 -11.47 19.23
C GLU A 243 30.56 -12.31 19.56
N ASN A 244 31.74 -11.74 19.37
CA ASN A 244 32.93 -12.15 20.11
C ASN A 244 33.13 -11.18 21.27
N SER A 245 32.53 -11.49 22.42
CA SER A 245 33.23 -11.59 23.72
C SER A 245 32.21 -11.66 24.88
N LYS A 246 32.17 -12.82 25.56
CA LYS A 246 31.40 -13.10 26.78
C LYS A 246 31.79 -12.14 27.94
N PRO A 247 30.95 -11.99 28.98
CA PRO A 247 31.03 -12.93 30.11
C PRO A 247 29.68 -13.57 30.50
N GLN A 248 29.82 -14.75 31.10
CA GLN A 248 28.77 -15.69 31.48
C GLN A 248 27.72 -15.12 32.44
N ARG A 249 26.44 -15.47 32.21
CA ARG A 249 25.54 -15.83 33.31
C ARG A 249 24.59 -16.97 32.92
N ILE A 250 24.44 -17.83 33.93
CA ILE A 250 23.83 -19.15 34.02
C ILE A 250 22.44 -19.23 33.37
N LYS A 251 22.24 -20.25 32.54
CA LYS A 251 20.96 -20.68 32.01
C LYS A 251 20.06 -21.17 33.15
N THR A 252 18.99 -20.44 33.42
CA THR A 252 17.73 -21.08 33.81
C THR A 252 16.98 -21.32 32.51
N GLU A 253 16.73 -22.59 32.17
CA GLU A 253 15.90 -22.96 31.03
C GLU A 253 14.47 -22.50 31.30
N THR A 254 14.14 -21.28 30.89
CA THR A 254 12.75 -20.86 30.75
C THR A 254 12.34 -21.16 29.31
N GLN A 255 11.23 -21.89 29.15
CA GLN A 255 10.58 -22.15 27.85
C GLN A 255 10.06 -20.86 27.16
N TYR A 256 10.23 -19.71 27.83
CA TYR A 256 9.80 -18.39 27.38
C TYR A 256 11.02 -17.58 26.88
N LYS A 257 10.93 -17.04 25.66
CA LYS A 257 11.88 -16.06 25.09
C LYS A 257 11.46 -14.63 25.50
N SER A 258 12.40 -13.70 25.58
CA SER A 258 12.10 -12.28 25.85
C SER A 258 11.36 -11.64 24.66
N LEU A 259 10.46 -10.68 24.90
CA LEU A 259 9.70 -10.01 23.83
C LEU A 259 10.60 -9.23 22.85
N SER A 260 11.75 -8.76 23.32
CA SER A 260 12.81 -8.14 22.50
C SER A 260 13.55 -9.13 21.58
N GLU A 261 13.36 -10.44 21.80
CA GLU A 261 13.91 -11.54 21.01
C GLU A 261 12.87 -12.12 20.03
N ILE A 262 11.67 -11.55 19.99
CA ILE A 262 10.58 -11.91 19.07
C ILE A 262 10.46 -10.77 18.05
N GLU A 263 10.82 -11.04 16.80
CA GLU A 263 10.64 -10.07 15.71
C GLU A 263 9.15 -9.92 15.41
N THR A 264 8.58 -8.76 15.75
CA THR A 264 7.27 -8.36 15.26
C THR A 264 7.44 -7.57 13.95
N PRO A 265 6.80 -7.98 12.83
CA PRO A 265 6.77 -7.15 11.63
C PRO A 265 6.13 -5.81 11.99
N GLY A 266 6.75 -4.71 11.55
CA GLY A 266 6.22 -3.36 11.73
C GLY A 266 4.95 -3.18 10.90
N GLU A 267 3.83 -3.70 11.38
CA GLU A 267 2.52 -3.51 10.76
C GLU A 267 2.05 -2.07 10.98
N SER A 268 2.23 -1.23 9.96
CA SER A 268 1.43 -0.01 9.84
C SER A 268 0.03 -0.42 9.41
N TYR A 269 -0.84 -0.72 10.38
CA TYR A 269 -2.26 -0.89 10.11
C TYR A 269 -2.78 0.38 9.40
N PRO A 270 -3.45 0.28 8.24
CA PRO A 270 -4.18 1.41 7.71
C PRO A 270 -5.24 1.80 8.73
N ILE A 271 -5.15 3.03 9.22
CA ILE A 271 -6.04 3.54 10.26
C ILE A 271 -7.37 3.93 9.61
N ILE A 272 -8.33 3.00 9.55
CA ILE A 272 -9.57 3.21 8.77
C ILE A 272 -10.58 4.18 9.44
N ASN A 273 -10.39 4.55 10.71
CA ASN A 273 -11.36 5.38 11.45
C ASN A 273 -10.83 6.71 12.01
N PHE A 274 -9.53 7.01 11.92
CA PHE A 274 -9.00 8.30 12.37
C PHE A 274 -8.83 9.25 11.19
N TYR A 275 -9.51 10.38 11.28
CA TYR A 275 -9.47 11.44 10.30
C TYR A 275 -8.68 12.61 10.86
N ASN A 276 -7.95 13.30 9.98
CA ASN A 276 -7.39 14.59 10.35
C ASN A 276 -8.52 15.60 10.62
N GLU A 277 -8.21 16.68 11.32
CA GLU A 277 -9.22 17.64 11.77
C GLU A 277 -10.04 18.23 10.61
N LYS A 278 -9.42 18.49 9.45
CA LYS A 278 -10.09 19.06 8.26
C LYS A 278 -11.07 18.06 7.64
N GLU A 279 -10.65 16.81 7.49
CA GLU A 279 -11.50 15.72 7.00
C GLU A 279 -12.67 15.46 7.94
N PHE A 280 -12.41 15.45 9.26
CA PHE A 280 -13.45 15.25 10.26
C PHE A 280 -14.48 16.39 10.25
N ARG A 281 -14.05 17.65 10.10
CA ARG A 281 -14.94 18.80 9.94
C ARG A 281 -15.86 18.66 8.72
N LEU A 282 -15.32 18.19 7.59
CA LEU A 282 -16.11 17.94 6.38
C LEU A 282 -17.16 16.85 6.61
N LEU A 283 -16.77 15.73 7.21
CA LEU A 283 -17.67 14.62 7.55
C LEU A 283 -18.77 15.07 8.50
N LEU A 284 -18.43 15.88 9.51
CA LEU A 284 -19.39 16.39 10.47
C LEU A 284 -20.38 17.36 9.82
N ASN A 285 -19.94 18.25 8.92
CA ASN A 285 -20.84 19.11 8.16
C ASN A 285 -21.82 18.32 7.30
N HIS A 286 -21.35 17.26 6.63
CA HIS A 286 -22.23 16.35 5.90
C HIS A 286 -23.27 15.71 6.83
N GLN A 287 -22.86 15.28 8.03
CA GLN A 287 -23.77 14.66 8.99
C GLN A 287 -24.82 15.64 9.54
N ILE A 288 -24.45 16.91 9.77
CA ILE A 288 -25.37 17.98 10.16
C ILE A 288 -26.39 18.25 9.04
N ALA A 289 -25.94 18.34 7.78
CA ALA A 289 -26.83 18.48 6.64
C ALA A 289 -27.77 17.26 6.50
N TYR A 290 -27.25 16.06 6.74
CA TYR A 290 -28.04 14.84 6.73
C TYR A 290 -29.12 14.84 7.81
N PHE A 291 -28.79 15.25 9.04
CA PHE A 291 -29.77 15.44 10.12
C PHE A 291 -30.88 16.43 9.71
N LYS A 292 -30.53 17.61 9.17
CA LYS A 292 -31.50 18.61 8.71
C LYS A 292 -32.46 18.08 7.63
N SER A 293 -32.01 17.13 6.81
CA SER A 293 -32.81 16.56 5.72
C SER A 293 -33.63 15.32 6.12
N THR A 294 -33.19 14.55 7.12
CA THR A 294 -33.77 13.24 7.47
C THR A 294 -34.29 13.12 8.89
N ALA A 295 -34.05 14.14 9.74
CA ALA A 295 -34.25 14.11 11.19
C ALA A 295 -33.49 12.98 11.93
N LYS A 296 -32.55 12.30 11.27
CA LYS A 296 -31.75 11.23 11.89
C LYS A 296 -30.69 11.78 12.82
N VAL A 297 -30.81 11.48 14.11
CA VAL A 297 -29.93 12.03 15.14
C VAL A 297 -28.59 11.31 15.18
N PHE A 298 -27.56 12.03 15.63
CA PHE A 298 -26.24 11.50 15.88
C PHE A 298 -25.63 12.17 17.11
N THR A 299 -24.60 11.56 17.67
CA THR A 299 -23.95 12.04 18.90
C THR A 299 -22.46 12.22 18.67
N LEU A 300 -21.91 13.34 19.12
CA LEU A 300 -20.46 13.50 19.29
C LEU A 300 -20.09 13.20 20.74
N CYS A 301 -19.08 12.37 20.93
CA CYS A 301 -18.49 12.06 22.22
C CYS A 301 -17.06 12.56 22.25
N SER A 302 -16.77 13.49 23.17
CA SER A 302 -15.42 14.02 23.43
C SER A 302 -14.88 13.39 24.69
N ILE A 303 -13.75 12.71 24.56
CA ILE A 303 -13.03 12.08 25.66
C ILE A 303 -11.73 12.84 25.84
N LEU A 304 -11.62 13.53 26.96
CA LEU A 304 -10.52 14.42 27.28
C LEU A 304 -9.62 13.80 28.32
N LEU A 305 -8.31 13.85 28.07
CA LEU A 305 -7.29 13.48 29.02
C LEU A 305 -6.73 14.71 29.74
N ASP A 306 -6.68 14.67 31.08
CA ASP A 306 -6.02 15.70 31.85
C ASP A 306 -4.48 15.65 31.68
N GLU A 307 -3.86 16.79 31.44
CA GLU A 307 -2.41 16.92 31.23
C GLU A 307 -1.60 16.48 32.45
N SER A 308 -2.11 16.73 33.65
CA SER A 308 -1.45 16.37 34.91
C SER A 308 -1.26 14.86 35.11
N VAL A 309 -1.93 14.04 34.28
CA VAL A 309 -1.80 12.59 34.33
C VAL A 309 -0.58 12.07 33.58
N GLN A 310 -0.09 12.83 32.59
CA GLN A 310 1.12 12.49 31.85
C GLN A 310 2.35 12.62 32.76
N ASP A 311 2.38 13.66 33.59
CA ASP A 311 3.45 13.89 34.59
C ASP A 311 3.47 12.80 35.66
N LYS A 312 2.32 12.19 35.95
CA LYS A 312 2.18 11.08 36.91
C LYS A 312 2.42 9.70 36.28
N GLY A 313 2.64 9.64 34.97
CA GLY A 313 2.91 8.41 34.23
C GLY A 313 1.77 7.38 34.26
N LEU A 314 0.53 7.79 34.57
CA LEU A 314 -0.58 6.84 34.75
C LEU A 314 -1.18 6.37 33.42
N ILE A 315 -1.30 7.26 32.43
CA ILE A 315 -1.77 6.96 31.07
C ILE A 315 -1.32 8.04 30.09
N THR A 316 -1.01 7.65 28.86
CA THR A 316 -0.65 8.56 27.76
C THR A 316 -1.82 8.78 26.79
N LEU A 317 -1.78 9.88 26.03
CA LEU A 317 -2.79 10.15 24.99
C LEU A 317 -2.83 9.03 23.93
N ASN A 318 -1.69 8.43 23.58
CA ASN A 318 -1.62 7.30 22.65
C ASN A 318 -2.27 6.03 23.21
N GLN A 319 -2.09 5.74 24.49
CA GLN A 319 -2.78 4.62 25.15
C GLN A 319 -4.30 4.84 25.19
N LEU A 320 -4.74 6.06 25.47
CA LEU A 320 -6.17 6.41 25.42
C LEU A 320 -6.72 6.31 23.99
N LYS A 321 -5.96 6.77 22.98
CA LYS A 321 -6.29 6.64 21.56
C LYS A 321 -6.50 5.18 21.15
N ASN A 322 -5.61 4.28 21.56
CA ASN A 322 -5.73 2.85 21.30
C ASN A 322 -6.94 2.24 22.03
N THR A 323 -7.16 2.64 23.29
CA THR A 323 -8.32 2.21 24.09
C THR A 323 -9.64 2.55 23.38
N ILE A 324 -9.78 3.79 22.89
CA ILE A 324 -10.98 4.24 22.19
C ILE A 324 -11.11 3.53 20.84
N ARG A 325 -10.02 3.35 20.09
CA ARG A 325 -10.00 2.59 18.83
C ARG A 325 -10.58 1.18 18.97
N LEU A 326 -10.25 0.49 20.06
CA LEU A 326 -10.74 -0.87 20.34
C LEU A 326 -12.21 -0.89 20.82
N SER A 327 -12.76 0.27 21.20
CA SER A 327 -14.08 0.39 21.83
C SER A 327 -15.19 0.85 20.86
N VAL A 328 -14.81 1.52 19.76
CA VAL A 328 -15.74 2.05 18.75
C VAL A 328 -16.18 1.01 17.71
N ASN A 329 -17.30 1.28 17.03
CA ASN A 329 -17.76 0.46 15.92
C ASN A 329 -17.05 0.84 14.61
N LYS A 330 -17.05 -0.08 13.62
CA LYS A 330 -16.44 0.16 12.29
C LYS A 330 -16.98 1.40 11.56
N LYS A 331 -18.23 1.79 11.83
CA LYS A 331 -18.89 2.96 11.20
C LYS A 331 -18.53 4.30 11.84
N ASP A 332 -18.05 4.28 13.09
CA ASP A 332 -17.80 5.49 13.87
C ASP A 332 -16.54 6.20 13.34
N LYS A 333 -16.57 7.54 13.34
CA LYS A 333 -15.47 8.37 12.83
C LYS A 333 -14.77 9.02 14.01
N ILE A 334 -13.45 9.03 14.03
CA ILE A 334 -12.66 9.51 15.16
C ILE A 334 -11.72 10.62 14.69
N THR A 335 -11.51 11.62 15.53
CA THR A 335 -10.41 12.58 15.35
C THR A 335 -9.75 12.91 16.69
N VAL A 336 -8.58 13.53 16.61
CA VAL A 336 -7.83 14.00 17.78
C VAL A 336 -7.62 15.50 17.62
N ILE A 337 -8.05 16.26 18.62
CA ILE A 337 -7.88 17.71 18.70
C ILE A 337 -7.30 18.00 20.08
N ASP A 338 -6.07 18.51 20.14
CA ASP A 338 -5.29 18.68 21.37
C ASP A 338 -5.25 17.36 22.19
N ASN A 339 -5.61 17.41 23.48
CA ASN A 339 -5.70 16.25 24.36
C ASN A 339 -7.08 15.58 24.37
N ARG A 340 -7.89 15.82 23.32
CA ARG A 340 -9.25 15.28 23.19
C ARG A 340 -9.31 14.30 22.04
N ILE A 341 -10.01 13.21 22.28
CA ILE A 341 -10.36 12.24 21.26
C ILE A 341 -11.86 12.35 21.06
N ILE A 342 -12.25 12.73 19.84
CA ILE A 342 -13.64 13.00 19.48
C ILE A 342 -14.13 11.85 18.60
N VAL A 343 -15.26 11.28 18.97
CA VAL A 343 -15.92 10.18 18.27
C VAL A 343 -17.29 10.64 17.76
N LEU A 344 -17.52 10.52 16.46
CA LEU A 344 -18.81 10.70 15.80
C LEU A 344 -19.54 9.37 15.73
N ILE A 345 -20.67 9.30 16.44
CA ILE A 345 -21.53 8.12 16.54
C ILE A 345 -22.81 8.42 15.76
N ILE A 346 -23.01 7.70 14.65
CA ILE A 346 -24.10 7.94 13.68
C ILE A 346 -25.40 7.23 14.09
N ASP A 347 -25.53 6.84 15.37
CA ASP A 347 -26.64 6.03 15.85
C ASP A 347 -27.48 6.78 16.89
N GLU A 348 -28.77 6.47 16.94
CA GLU A 348 -29.78 7.23 17.69
C GLU A 348 -29.92 6.74 19.13
N ASP A 349 -29.41 5.53 19.43
CA ASP A 349 -29.56 4.91 20.74
C ASP A 349 -28.49 5.39 21.73
N GLN A 350 -28.90 6.09 22.79
CA GLN A 350 -28.03 6.48 23.92
C GLN A 350 -27.36 5.27 24.59
N LYS A 351 -27.92 4.06 24.47
CA LYS A 351 -27.26 2.83 24.95
C LYS A 351 -25.95 2.56 24.22
N ILE A 352 -25.79 3.01 22.98
CA ILE A 352 -24.55 2.85 22.21
C ILE A 352 -23.45 3.72 22.79
N VAL A 353 -23.78 4.94 23.23
CA VAL A 353 -22.84 5.83 23.93
C VAL A 353 -22.42 5.21 25.26
N ASN A 354 -23.38 4.74 26.05
CA ASN A 354 -23.08 4.06 27.32
C ASN A 354 -22.27 2.77 27.11
N SER A 355 -22.56 2.02 26.05
CA SER A 355 -21.77 0.85 25.66
C SER A 355 -20.36 1.21 25.20
N LEU A 356 -20.18 2.35 24.52
CA LEU A 356 -18.85 2.85 24.17
C LEU A 356 -18.07 3.19 25.44
N LEU A 357 -18.68 3.93 26.37
CA LEU A 357 -18.02 4.34 27.61
C LEU A 357 -17.69 3.14 28.53
N SER A 358 -18.55 2.13 28.58
CA SER A 358 -18.26 0.90 29.33
C SER A 358 -17.10 0.12 28.70
N LYS A 359 -17.07 0.00 27.37
CA LYS A 359 -15.96 -0.61 26.62
C LYS A 359 -14.66 0.18 26.80
N VAL A 360 -14.71 1.50 26.74
CA VAL A 360 -13.54 2.36 26.98
C VAL A 360 -13.01 2.11 28.39
N LYS A 361 -13.88 2.11 29.40
CA LYS A 361 -13.50 1.85 30.80
C LYS A 361 -12.89 0.45 30.99
N SER A 362 -13.43 -0.58 30.33
CA SER A 362 -12.90 -1.95 30.43
C SER A 362 -11.58 -2.15 29.67
N ASN A 363 -11.36 -1.35 28.63
CA ASN A 363 -10.16 -1.42 27.79
C ASN A 363 -9.04 -0.48 28.27
N LEU A 364 -9.25 0.30 29.34
CA LEU A 364 -8.21 1.15 29.91
C LEU A 364 -7.06 0.29 30.45
N PRO A 365 -5.81 0.71 30.21
CA PRO A 365 -4.63 -0.04 30.66
C PRO A 365 -4.44 0.15 32.17
N ALA A 366 -5.07 -0.70 32.97
CA ALA A 366 -4.94 -0.72 34.42
C ALA A 366 -4.68 -2.15 34.91
N GLU A 367 -3.72 -2.32 35.82
CA GLU A 367 -3.36 -3.64 36.37
C GLU A 367 -4.32 -4.09 37.49
N ASN A 368 -4.96 -3.13 38.16
CA ASN A 368 -5.91 -3.39 39.23
C ASN A 368 -7.00 -2.32 39.33
N ASN A 369 -8.04 -2.60 40.11
CA ASN A 369 -9.19 -1.69 40.30
C ASN A 369 -8.81 -0.36 40.95
N GLU A 370 -7.75 -0.31 41.75
CA GLU A 370 -7.28 0.92 42.40
C GLU A 370 -6.62 1.87 41.39
N GLN A 371 -5.74 1.35 40.54
CA GLN A 371 -5.10 2.06 39.45
C GLN A 371 -6.13 2.49 38.40
N LEU A 372 -7.09 1.64 38.08
CA LEU A 372 -8.21 1.99 37.21
C LEU A 372 -9.01 3.17 37.79
N GLY A 373 -9.29 3.14 39.10
CA GLY A 373 -9.92 4.25 39.82
C GLY A 373 -9.12 5.55 39.73
N ARG A 374 -7.79 5.48 39.83
CA ARG A 374 -6.89 6.63 39.67
C ARG A 374 -6.89 7.16 38.24
N ILE A 375 -6.84 6.30 37.21
CA ILE A 375 -6.83 6.71 35.79
C ILE A 375 -8.14 7.40 35.41
N ILE A 376 -9.28 6.82 35.79
CA ILE A 376 -10.61 7.33 35.44
C ILE A 376 -10.81 8.77 35.95
N GLN A 377 -10.23 9.14 37.09
CA GLN A 377 -10.35 10.49 37.65
C GLN A 377 -9.77 11.59 36.73
N TYR A 378 -8.89 11.23 35.80
CA TYR A 378 -8.27 12.16 34.84
C TYR A 378 -8.84 12.07 33.43
N ILE A 379 -9.86 11.24 33.23
CA ILE A 379 -10.55 11.12 31.95
C ILE A 379 -11.92 11.75 32.12
N SER A 380 -12.14 12.86 31.41
CA SER A 380 -13.43 13.54 31.36
C SER A 380 -14.14 13.20 30.06
N VAL A 381 -15.44 12.95 30.13
CA VAL A 381 -16.27 12.64 28.96
C VAL A 381 -17.35 13.69 28.83
N PHE A 382 -17.56 14.18 27.61
CA PHE A 382 -18.63 15.10 27.29
C PHE A 382 -19.30 14.68 25.99
N THR A 383 -20.63 14.57 26.00
CA THR A 383 -21.42 14.11 24.86
C THR A 383 -22.42 15.18 24.46
N ILE A 384 -22.49 15.48 23.17
CA ILE A 384 -23.51 16.36 22.59
C ILE A 384 -24.26 15.57 21.52
N GLN A 385 -25.57 15.46 21.70
CA GLN A 385 -26.48 15.00 20.64
C GLN A 385 -26.82 16.19 19.74
N ILE A 386 -26.92 15.95 18.43
CA ILE A 386 -27.33 16.99 17.48
C ILE A 386 -28.72 17.53 17.81
N ASP A 387 -28.89 18.85 17.72
CA ASP A 387 -30.16 19.56 17.85
C ASP A 387 -30.30 20.63 16.74
N GLU A 388 -31.49 21.20 16.59
CA GLU A 388 -31.80 22.20 15.55
C GLU A 388 -31.02 23.52 15.72
N SER A 389 -30.42 23.79 16.87
CA SER A 389 -29.64 25.01 17.12
C SER A 389 -28.25 24.99 16.48
N ILE A 390 -27.78 23.83 16.00
CA ILE A 390 -26.43 23.62 15.47
C ILE A 390 -26.45 23.67 13.94
N ASN A 391 -25.77 24.66 13.37
CA ASN A 391 -25.77 24.91 11.93
C ASN A 391 -24.48 24.49 11.23
N SER A 392 -23.38 24.38 11.95
CA SER A 392 -22.06 24.05 11.40
C SER A 392 -21.25 23.10 12.29
N ALA A 393 -20.30 22.40 11.68
CA ALA A 393 -19.31 21.60 12.38
C ALA A 393 -18.49 22.45 13.37
N ASP A 394 -18.20 23.71 13.03
CA ASP A 394 -17.42 24.62 13.86
C ASP A 394 -18.17 24.99 15.14
N GLU A 395 -19.48 25.24 15.06
CA GLU A 395 -20.33 25.45 16.23
C GLU A 395 -20.39 24.20 17.12
N MET A 396 -20.56 23.02 16.51
CA MET A 396 -20.68 21.77 17.25
C MET A 396 -19.36 21.38 17.94
N LEU A 397 -18.23 21.50 17.23
CA LEU A 397 -16.90 21.29 17.78
C LEU A 397 -16.56 22.37 18.83
N GLY A 398 -16.96 23.62 18.60
CA GLY A 398 -16.82 24.70 19.56
C GLY A 398 -17.49 24.37 20.89
N LYS A 399 -18.76 23.96 20.86
CA LYS A 399 -19.51 23.52 22.06
C LYS A 399 -18.85 22.32 22.76
N ILE A 400 -18.36 21.34 22.01
CA ILE A 400 -17.78 20.12 22.60
C ILE A 400 -16.38 20.33 23.19
N ILE A 401 -15.64 21.32 22.67
CA ILE A 401 -14.32 21.70 23.16
C ILE A 401 -14.46 22.65 24.38
N SER A 402 -15.38 23.62 24.33
CA SER A 402 -15.61 24.58 25.42
C SER A 402 -16.30 23.99 26.66
N GLY A 403 -16.94 22.82 26.55
CA GLY A 403 -17.60 22.12 27.66
C GLY A 403 -16.73 21.81 28.89
N LYS A 404 -15.40 21.97 28.81
CA LYS A 404 -14.51 21.89 29.99
C LYS A 404 -14.54 23.15 30.87
N GLU A 405 -14.87 24.32 30.32
CA GLU A 405 -14.93 25.57 31.08
C GLU A 405 -16.20 25.69 31.93
N LEU A 406 -17.33 25.15 31.47
CA LEU A 406 -18.59 25.18 32.24
C LEU A 406 -18.55 24.32 33.52
N ASN A 407 -17.80 23.21 33.52
CA ASN A 407 -17.69 22.34 34.71
C ASN A 407 -16.64 22.81 35.73
N LYS A 408 -15.85 23.85 35.44
CA LYS A 408 -14.98 24.50 36.43
C LYS A 408 -15.71 25.56 37.27
N THR A 409 -16.88 26.00 36.85
CA THR A 409 -17.66 27.07 37.52
C THR A 409 -18.70 26.52 38.51
N ILE A 410 -18.78 25.20 38.68
CA ILE A 410 -19.62 24.56 39.70
C ILE A 410 -18.73 23.69 40.59
N LYS A 411 -18.00 24.36 41.48
CA LYS A 411 -17.54 23.80 42.75
C LYS A 411 -17.69 24.84 43.84
#